data_AF-A0A6V7H1W4-F1
#
_entry.id   AF-A0A6V7H1W4-F1
#
_cell.length_a   1.000
_cell.length_b   1.000
_cell.length_c   1.000
_cell.angle_alpha   90.00
_cell.angle_beta   90.00
_cell.angle_gamma   90.00
#
_symmetry.space_group_name_H-M   'P 1'
#
loop_
_entity.id
_entity.type
_entity.pdbx_description
1 polymer ?
#
loop_
_entity_poly.entity_id
_entity_poly.type
_entity_poly.pdbx_seq_one_letter_code
_entity_poly.pdbx_strand_id
1 'polypeptide(L)'
;NQNLVLLRYLSTKAKSNIPKTNVNVTGLSEKCCKIPNSPVGPCAAKDKEYKNPEYFCYHIDTFGEAEVELAKYRLPAPSNKVPFNK
;
A
#
# COMPACT_ATOMS: atom_id res chain seq x y z
N ASN A 1 7.44 37.02 -6.08
CA ASN A 1 8.01 36.13 -5.04
C ASN A 1 7.25 36.12 -3.70
N GLN A 2 5.97 36.50 -3.65
CA GLN A 2 5.18 36.57 -2.39
C GLN A 2 4.30 35.30 -2.16
N ASN A 3 3.97 34.55 -3.20
CA ASN A 3 3.05 33.40 -3.11
C ASN A 3 3.64 32.14 -2.46
N LEU A 4 4.96 31.96 -2.46
CA LEU A 4 5.61 30.76 -1.91
C LEU A 4 5.69 30.77 -0.37
N VAL A 5 5.55 31.94 0.27
CA VAL A 5 5.61 32.07 1.73
C VAL A 5 4.28 31.66 2.36
N LEU A 6 3.15 31.89 1.69
CA LEU A 6 1.82 31.58 2.19
C LEU A 6 1.56 30.06 2.34
N LEU A 7 2.13 29.24 1.45
CA LEU A 7 1.99 27.77 1.47
C LEU A 7 2.57 27.12 2.73
N ARG A 8 3.59 27.73 3.36
CA ARG A 8 4.21 27.20 4.58
C ARG A 8 3.40 27.50 5.85
N TYR A 9 2.53 28.51 5.82
CA TYR A 9 1.79 28.97 7.01
C TYR A 9 0.51 28.14 7.30
N LEU A 10 0.06 27.33 6.35
CA LEU A 10 -1.12 26.46 6.52
C LEU A 10 -0.83 25.14 7.25
N SER A 11 0.40 24.94 7.74
CA SER A 11 0.74 23.83 8.64
C SER A 11 0.14 24.08 10.03
N THR A 12 -1.18 23.95 10.14
CA THR A 12 -1.91 24.09 11.40
C THR A 12 -1.65 22.86 12.28
N LYS A 13 -0.98 23.12 13.40
CA LYS A 13 -0.79 22.28 14.61
C LYS A 13 -1.52 20.92 14.56
N ALA A 14 -0.86 19.90 14.00
CA ALA A 14 -1.36 18.53 14.08
C ALA A 14 -1.43 18.10 15.55
N LYS A 15 -2.62 17.73 16.04
CA LYS A 15 -2.74 16.98 17.30
C LYS A 15 -1.99 15.67 17.11
N SER A 16 -0.90 15.47 17.84
CA SER A 16 -0.13 14.23 17.87
C SER A 16 -0.89 13.15 18.65
N ASN A 17 -2.06 12.72 18.16
CA ASN A 17 -2.52 11.37 18.46
C ASN A 17 -1.65 10.46 17.61
N ILE A 18 -0.48 10.06 18.12
CA ILE A 18 0.35 9.06 17.47
C ILE A 18 -0.50 7.78 17.46
N PRO A 19 -1.03 7.34 16.30
CA PRO A 19 -1.74 6.08 16.26
C PRO A 19 -0.74 5.02 16.69
N LYS A 20 -1.08 4.22 17.72
CA LYS A 20 -0.28 3.05 18.10
C LYS A 20 -0.21 2.14 16.87
N THR A 21 0.93 2.14 16.20
CA THR A 21 1.17 1.26 15.05
C THR A 21 1.27 -0.16 15.57
N ASN A 22 0.35 -1.03 15.14
CA ASN A 22 0.50 -2.46 15.38
C ASN A 22 1.67 -2.94 14.53
N VAL A 23 2.78 -3.32 15.17
CA VAL A 23 4.00 -3.78 14.48
C VAL A 23 3.81 -5.21 13.92
N ASN A 24 2.84 -5.94 14.45
CA ASN A 24 2.49 -7.28 14.01
C ASN A 24 1.51 -7.21 12.82
N VAL A 25 2.02 -6.88 11.64
CA VAL A 25 1.25 -6.91 10.39
C VAL A 25 1.60 -8.19 9.65
N THR A 26 0.61 -9.07 9.51
CA THR A 26 0.71 -10.21 8.60
C THR A 26 0.78 -9.65 7.17
N GLY A 27 1.71 -10.17 6.35
CA GLY A 27 1.84 -9.76 4.95
C GLY A 27 0.56 -10.03 4.13
N LEU A 28 0.61 -9.72 2.83
CA LEU A 28 -0.53 -9.95 1.93
C LEU A 28 -0.96 -11.42 1.96
N SER A 29 -2.27 -11.65 1.94
CA SER A 29 -2.82 -13.00 1.97
C SER A 29 -2.66 -13.72 0.63
N GLU A 30 -2.95 -15.03 0.61
CA GLU A 30 -2.98 -15.83 -0.62
C GLU A 30 -4.02 -15.36 -1.65
N LYS A 31 -4.94 -14.46 -1.27
CA LYS A 31 -5.87 -13.80 -2.21
C LYS A 31 -5.14 -12.83 -3.14
N CYS A 32 -4.12 -12.15 -2.64
CA CYS A 32 -3.30 -11.24 -3.43
C CYS A 32 -2.35 -12.02 -4.35
N CYS A 33 -1.54 -12.91 -3.77
CA CYS A 33 -0.60 -13.73 -4.52
C CYS A 33 -0.36 -15.05 -3.78
N LYS A 34 -0.65 -16.16 -4.45
CA LYS A 34 -0.30 -17.49 -3.95
C LYS A 34 1.11 -17.81 -4.41
N ILE A 35 2.04 -17.89 -3.46
CA ILE A 35 3.44 -18.24 -3.74
C ILE A 35 3.59 -19.76 -3.66
N PRO A 36 3.76 -20.47 -4.79
CA PRO A 36 4.01 -21.90 -4.74
C PRO A 36 5.47 -22.18 -4.34
N ASN A 37 5.68 -23.27 -3.60
CA ASN A 37 7.03 -23.77 -3.30
C ASN A 37 7.68 -24.50 -4.49
N SER A 38 6.94 -24.67 -5.60
CA SER A 38 7.44 -25.26 -6.84
C SER A 38 7.94 -24.17 -7.80
N PRO A 39 8.84 -24.52 -8.74
CA PRO A 39 9.18 -23.64 -9.86
C PRO A 39 7.93 -23.13 -10.59
N VAL A 40 7.92 -21.84 -10.92
CA VAL A 40 6.81 -21.16 -11.61
C VAL A 40 7.07 -20.94 -13.09
N GLY A 41 8.24 -21.38 -13.56
CA GLY A 41 8.65 -21.32 -14.95
C GLY A 41 10.11 -21.74 -15.14
N PRO A 42 10.60 -21.79 -16.39
CA PRO A 42 12.00 -22.08 -16.68
C PRO A 42 12.91 -21.05 -16.00
N CYS A 43 13.86 -21.52 -15.19
CA CYS A 43 14.76 -20.67 -14.38
C CYS A 43 14.07 -19.75 -13.36
N ALA A 44 12.75 -19.89 -13.15
CA ALA A 44 11.97 -19.12 -12.19
C ALA A 44 11.63 -19.99 -10.97
N ALA A 45 12.64 -20.20 -10.13
CA ALA A 45 12.52 -20.89 -8.86
C ALA A 45 13.38 -20.21 -7.80
N LYS A 46 13.04 -20.40 -6.51
CA LYS A 46 13.69 -19.72 -5.39
C LYS A 46 15.19 -20.02 -5.25
N ASP A 47 15.63 -21.17 -5.75
CA ASP A 47 17.02 -21.63 -5.74
C ASP A 47 17.85 -21.12 -6.94
N LYS A 48 17.24 -20.38 -7.87
CA LYS A 48 17.89 -19.91 -9.10
C LYS A 48 18.41 -18.46 -8.99
N GLU A 49 18.99 -17.99 -10.09
CA GLU A 49 19.57 -16.66 -10.22
C GLU A 49 18.52 -15.55 -10.07
N TYR A 50 17.35 -15.70 -10.70
CA TYR A 50 16.27 -14.72 -10.64
C TYR A 50 15.61 -14.70 -9.27
N LYS A 51 15.66 -13.54 -8.58
CA LYS A 51 15.29 -13.44 -7.15
C LYS A 51 13.82 -13.23 -6.85
N ASN A 52 13.01 -12.86 -7.85
CA ASN A 52 11.59 -12.56 -7.65
C ASN A 52 10.66 -13.41 -8.55
N PRO A 53 10.72 -14.75 -8.47
CA PRO A 53 9.84 -15.60 -9.28
C PRO A 53 8.35 -15.38 -8.96
N GLU A 54 8.00 -14.80 -7.82
CA GLU A 54 6.61 -14.53 -7.40
C GLU A 54 5.85 -13.66 -8.39
N TYR A 55 6.56 -12.79 -9.13
CA TYR A 55 5.95 -11.94 -10.15
C TYR A 55 5.15 -12.72 -11.19
N PHE A 56 5.59 -13.95 -11.51
CA PHE A 56 4.88 -14.82 -12.48
C PHE A 56 3.54 -15.35 -11.94
N CYS A 57 3.29 -15.25 -10.64
CA CYS A 57 2.06 -15.74 -10.00
C CYS A 57 0.96 -14.67 -9.89
N TYR A 58 1.20 -13.45 -10.37
CA TYR A 58 0.21 -12.39 -10.31
C TYR A 58 -0.98 -12.66 -11.25
N HIS A 59 -2.18 -12.40 -10.74
CA HIS A 59 -3.42 -12.39 -11.50
C HIS A 59 -3.82 -10.94 -11.81
N ILE A 60 -4.75 -10.75 -12.74
CA ILE A 60 -5.31 -9.41 -13.06
C ILE A 60 -5.91 -8.72 -11.81
N ASP A 61 -6.38 -9.50 -10.84
CA ASP A 61 -7.04 -9.00 -9.63
C ASP A 61 -6.06 -8.78 -8.47
N THR A 62 -4.82 -9.25 -8.57
CA THR A 62 -3.81 -9.18 -7.49
C THR A 62 -3.66 -7.76 -6.95
N PHE A 63 -3.68 -6.76 -7.84
CA PHE A 63 -3.56 -5.36 -7.43
C PHE A 63 -4.78 -4.87 -6.63
N GLY A 64 -5.99 -5.25 -7.06
CA GLY A 64 -7.23 -4.87 -6.39
C GLY A 64 -7.35 -5.49 -5.01
N GLU A 65 -7.03 -6.79 -4.90
CA GLU A 65 -7.02 -7.49 -3.60
C GLU A 65 -6.00 -6.87 -2.63
N ALA A 66 -4.81 -6.52 -3.13
CA ALA A 66 -3.80 -5.84 -2.32
C ALA A 66 -4.29 -4.47 -1.82
N GLU A 67 -5.00 -3.71 -2.65
CA GLU A 67 -5.60 -2.44 -2.23
C GLU A 67 -6.63 -2.64 -1.10
N VAL A 68 -7.50 -3.65 -1.21
CA VAL A 68 -8.50 -3.96 -0.18
C VAL A 68 -7.85 -4.36 1.14
N GLU A 69 -6.79 -5.17 1.10
CA GLU A 69 -6.06 -5.57 2.30
C GLU A 69 -5.31 -4.41 2.94
N LEU A 70 -4.66 -3.56 2.14
CA LEU A 70 -3.91 -2.40 2.62
C LEU A 70 -4.81 -1.29 3.17
N ALA A 71 -6.07 -1.19 2.72
CA ALA A 71 -7.02 -0.17 3.18
C ALA A 71 -7.19 -0.17 4.71
N LYS A 72 -7.06 -1.32 5.38
CA LYS A 72 -7.14 -1.47 6.84
C LYS A 72 -6.03 -0.71 7.58
N TYR A 73 -4.89 -0.51 6.93
CA TYR A 73 -3.70 0.13 7.49
C TYR A 73 -3.54 1.59 7.02
N ARG A 74 -4.40 2.06 6.10
CA ARG A 74 -4.36 3.43 5.59
C ARG A 74 -4.91 4.42 6.63
N LEU A 75 -4.39 5.63 6.59
CA LEU A 75 -4.95 6.76 7.34
C LEU A 75 -6.27 7.22 6.69
N PRO A 76 -7.19 7.82 7.47
CA PRO A 76 -8.39 8.40 6.91
C PRO A 76 -8.05 9.48 5.87
N ALA A 77 -8.78 9.49 4.76
CA ALA A 77 -8.60 10.48 3.71
C ALA A 77 -8.91 11.89 4.23
N PRO A 78 -8.16 12.92 3.80
CA PRO A 78 -8.49 14.30 4.13
C PRO A 78 -9.83 14.70 3.51
N SER A 79 -10.59 15.55 4.18
CA SER A 79 -11.90 16.04 3.71
C SER A 79 -11.98 17.56 3.78
N ASN A 80 -12.52 18.17 2.72
CA ASN A 80 -12.73 19.62 2.64
C ASN A 80 -13.98 20.11 3.41
N LYS A 81 -14.62 19.25 4.23
CA LYS A 81 -15.90 19.47 4.94
C LYS A 81 -17.12 19.81 4.07
N VAL A 82 -16.91 20.29 2.85
CA VAL A 82 -17.92 20.59 1.84
C VAL A 82 -17.90 19.46 0.81
N PRO A 83 -19.03 18.77 0.57
CA PRO A 83 -19.11 17.76 -0.47
C PRO A 83 -19.11 18.43 -1.85
N PHE A 84 -18.53 17.73 -2.83
CA PHE A 84 -18.60 18.16 -4.23
C PHE A 84 -20.05 18.07 -4.74
N ASN A 85 -20.51 19.09 -5.47
CA ASN A 85 -21.85 19.21 -6.06
C ASN A 85 -23.04 19.33 -5.08
N LYS A 86 -22.90 20.12 -3.99
CA LYS A 86 -24.06 20.65 -3.25
C LYS A 86 -24.39 22.07 -3.66
#